data_AF-A0A920J673-F1
#
_entry.id   AF-A0A920J673-F1
#
_cell.length_a   1.000
_cell.length_b   1.000
_cell.length_c   1.000
_cell.angle_alpha   90.00
_cell.angle_beta   90.00
_cell.angle_gamma   90.00
#
_symmetry.space_group_name_H-M   'P 1'
#
loop_
_entity.id
_entity.type
_entity.pdbx_description
1 polymer ?
#
loop_
_entity_poly.entity_id
_entity_poly.type
_entity_poly.pdbx_seq_one_letter_code
_entity_poly.pdbx_strand_id
1 'polypeptide(L)' 'MRGIKHPMTDEIYEVSDDGQNVIVTGKSGSGVFTFGGQWISGDLKAADSHLCGWLGSERGENRFRDTENRTRKMS' A
#
# COMPACT_ATOMS: atom_id res chain seq x y z
N MET A 1 -8.57 6.56 -3.78
CA MET A 1 -8.40 5.13 -3.47
C MET A 1 -7.52 4.47 -4.52
N ARG A 2 -6.31 4.05 -4.14
CA ARG A 2 -5.35 3.34 -4.99
C ARG A 2 -4.87 2.12 -4.22
N GLY A 3 -5.65 1.05 -4.32
CA GLY A 3 -5.34 -0.24 -3.73
C GLY A 3 -4.86 -1.23 -4.78
N ILE A 4 -3.93 -2.10 -4.40
CA ILE A 4 -3.56 -3.28 -5.19
C ILE A 4 -4.36 -4.46 -4.64
N LYS A 5 -5.10 -5.14 -5.53
CA LYS A 5 -5.80 -6.36 -5.17
C LYS A 5 -4.90 -7.57 -5.43
N HIS A 6 -4.73 -8.43 -4.43
CA HIS A 6 -3.93 -9.64 -4.56
C HIS A 6 -4.69 -10.66 -5.43
N PRO A 7 -4.07 -11.16 -6.52
CA PRO A 7 -4.76 -11.98 -7.52
C PRO A 7 -5.13 -13.40 -7.03
N MET A 8 -4.50 -13.86 -5.94
CA MET A 8 -4.69 -15.22 -5.42
C MET A 8 -5.62 -15.27 -4.20
N THR A 9 -5.55 -14.27 -3.33
CA THR A 9 -6.27 -14.25 -2.04
C THR A 9 -7.41 -13.24 -2.02
N ASP A 10 -7.54 -12.42 -3.07
CA ASP A 10 -8.54 -11.36 -3.18
C ASP A 10 -8.38 -10.21 -2.17
N GLU A 11 -7.28 -10.19 -1.42
CA GLU A 11 -6.98 -9.18 -0.40
C GLU A 11 -6.63 -7.82 -1.03
N ILE A 12 -7.05 -6.73 -0.41
CA ILE A 12 -6.85 -5.37 -0.90
C ILE A 12 -5.74 -4.71 -0.08
N TYR A 13 -4.68 -4.27 -0.73
CA TYR A 13 -3.54 -3.60 -0.13
C TYR A 13 -3.59 -2.12 -0.50
N GLU A 14 -3.73 -1.25 0.49
CA GLU A 14 -3.87 0.20 0.30
C GLU A 14 -2.81 0.95 1.09
N VAL A 15 -2.36 2.10 0.61
CA VAL A 15 -1.53 2.98 1.43
C VAL A 15 -2.44 3.75 2.37
N SER A 16 -2.09 3.80 3.65
CA SER A 16 -2.76 4.65 4.65
C SER A 16 -2.69 6.12 4.21
N ASP A 17 -3.64 6.94 4.67
CA ASP A 17 -3.73 8.35 4.29
C ASP A 17 -2.44 9.14 4.58
N ASP A 18 -1.78 8.79 5.69
CA ASP A 18 -0.49 9.34 6.13
C ASP A 18 0.70 8.97 5.19
N GLY A 19 0.51 8.00 4.29
CA GLY A 19 1.54 7.60 3.34
C GLY A 19 2.70 6.81 3.95
N GLN A 20 2.58 6.38 5.21
CA GLN A 20 3.64 5.68 5.96
C GLN A 20 3.39 4.18 6.16
N ASN A 21 2.14 3.74 6.02
CA ASN A 21 1.71 2.36 6.32
C ASN A 21 0.87 1.78 5.18
N VAL A 22 0.78 0.46 5.17
CA VAL A 22 -0.05 -0.34 4.27
C VAL A 22 -1.21 -0.95 5.04
N ILE A 23 -2.43 -0.71 4.60
CA ILE A 23 -3.64 -1.30 5.13
C ILE A 23 -4.01 -2.46 4.22
N VAL A 24 -4.02 -3.67 4.76
CA VAL A 24 -4.40 -4.88 4.04
C VAL A 24 -5.78 -5.31 4.54
N THR A 25 -6.75 -5.36 3.64
CA THR A 25 -8.12 -5.75 3.92
C THR A 25 -8.43 -7.04 3.18
N GLY A 26 -8.59 -8.13 3.92
CA GLY A 26 -8.96 -9.44 3.40
C GLY A 26 -10.37 -9.85 3.79
N LYS A 27 -10.75 -11.08 3.44
CA LYS A 27 -12.04 -11.67 3.85
C LYS A 27 -12.13 -11.94 5.35
N SER A 28 -11.00 -12.25 6.00
CA SER A 28 -10.95 -12.56 7.43
C SER A 28 -10.85 -11.34 8.34
N GLY A 29 -10.58 -10.15 7.78
CA GLY A 29 -10.40 -8.92 8.53
C GLY A 29 -9.41 -7.99 7.85
N SER A 30 -9.03 -6.94 8.57
CA SER A 30 -8.03 -5.97 8.12
C SER A 30 -6.82 -5.95 9.06
N GLY A 31 -5.67 -5.59 8.51
CA GLY A 31 -4.42 -5.44 9.23
C GLY A 31 -3.62 -4.26 8.68
N VAL A 32 -2.89 -3.60 9.57
CA VAL A 32 -1.97 -2.51 9.25
C VAL A 32 -0.56 -3.06 9.30
N PHE A 33 0.17 -2.84 8.23
CA PHE A 33 1.54 -3.29 8.02
C PHE A 33 2.40 -2.09 7.65
N THR A 34 3.68 -2.17 7.96
CA THR A 34 4.67 -1.24 7.42
C THR A 34 4.96 -1.59 5.96
N PHE A 35 5.60 -0.67 5.25
CA PHE A 35 6.17 -0.93 3.94
C PHE A 35 7.20 -2.06 3.90
N GLY A 36 7.84 -2.37 5.02
CA GLY A 36 8.73 -3.53 5.15
C GLY A 36 7.99 -4.86 5.29
N GLY A 37 6.65 -4.87 5.27
CA GLY A 37 5.84 -6.06 5.55
C GLY A 37 5.74 -6.42 7.03
N GLN A 38 6.19 -5.54 7.93
CA GLN A 38 6.08 -5.77 9.37
C GLN A 38 4.66 -5.44 9.84
N TRP A 39 4.01 -6.39 10.53
CA TRP A 39 2.69 -6.18 11.11
C TRP A 39 2.73 -5.14 12.25
N ILE A 40 1.75 -4.25 12.27
CA ILE A 40 1.58 -3.19 13.28
C ILE A 40 0.35 -3.46 14.15
N SER A 41 -0.80 -3.71 13.53
CA SER A 41 -2.07 -3.86 14.24
C SER A 41 -3.15 -4.53 13.37
N GLY A 42 -4.21 -5.05 13.98
CA GLY A 42 -5.38 -5.61 13.29
C GLY A 42 -5.51 -7.14 13.39
N ASP A 43 -6.59 -7.65 12.80
CA ASP A 43 -6.93 -9.08 12.79
C ASP A 43 -6.06 -9.87 11.80
N LEU A 44 -5.71 -9.24 10.68
CA LEU A 44 -4.81 -9.83 9.71
C LEU A 44 -3.35 -9.67 10.20
N LYS A 45 -2.73 -10.77 10.64
CA LYS A 45 -1.32 -10.80 11.10
C LYS A 45 -0.32 -11.26 10.05
N ALA A 46 -0.82 -11.78 8.93
CA ALA A 46 -0.02 -12.23 7.81
C ALA A 46 -0.47 -11.49 6.56
N ALA A 47 0.47 -10.85 5.88
CA ALA A 47 0.28 -10.21 4.59
C ALA A 47 1.52 -10.41 3.74
N ASP A 48 1.38 -10.24 2.43
CA ASP A 48 2.47 -10.45 1.50
C ASP A 48 3.46 -9.28 1.54
N SER A 49 4.66 -9.54 2.09
CA SER A 49 5.69 -8.51 2.29
C SER A 49 6.20 -7.94 0.96
N HIS A 50 6.13 -8.69 -0.15
CA HIS A 50 6.49 -8.17 -1.47
C HIS A 50 5.50 -7.11 -1.95
N LEU A 51 4.19 -7.31 -1.75
CA LEU A 51 3.19 -6.30 -2.09
C LEU A 51 3.31 -5.06 -1.19
N CYS A 52 3.54 -5.25 0.11
CA CYS A 52 3.80 -4.14 1.03
C CYS A 52 5.04 -3.33 0.61
N GLY A 53 6.12 -4.02 0.23
CA GLY A 53 7.32 -3.40 -0.29
C GLY A 53 7.08 -2.67 -1.63
N TRP A 54 6.17 -3.17 -2.46
CA TRP A 54 5.84 -2.53 -3.73
C TRP A 54 5.05 -1.22 -3.53
N LEU A 55 4.20 -1.16 -2.51
CA LEU A 55 3.51 0.07 -2.10
C LEU A 55 4.45 1.09 -1.43
N GLY A 56 5.48 0.61 -0.73
CA GLY A 56 6.39 1.43 0.05
C GLY A 56 7.71 1.83 -0.59
N SER A 57 8.08 1.17 -1.68
CA SER A 57 9.26 1.56 -2.43
C SER A 57 9.02 2.94 -3.03
N GLU A 58 9.84 3.91 -2.64
CA GLU A 58 10.00 5.26 -3.20
C GLU A 58 10.48 5.25 -4.67
N ARG A 59 10.13 4.23 -5.45
CA ARG A 59 10.21 4.24 -6.91
C ARG A 59 8.83 4.57 -7.44
N GLY A 60 8.51 5.86 -7.33
CA GLY A 60 7.41 6.50 -8.01
C GLY A 60 7.56 6.51 -9.53
N GLU A 61 7.59 5.34 -10.16
CA GLU A 61 7.28 5.16 -11.57
C GLU A 61 5.95 4.41 -11.73
N ASN A 62 5.21 4.17 -10.63
CA ASN A 62 3.83 3.73 -10.74
C ASN A 62 2.97 4.97 -11.04
N ARG A 63 2.74 5.18 -12.33
CA ARG A 63 1.93 6.18 -13.09
C ARG A 63 0.69 6.77 -12.40
N PHE A 64 0.23 6.20 -11.30
CA PHE A 64 -0.89 6.70 -10.54
C PHE A 64 -0.54 8.02 -9.85
N ARG A 65 0.66 8.25 -9.29
CA ARG A 65 0.95 9.50 -8.52
C ARG A 65 0.94 10.82 -9.34
N ASP A 66 0.86 10.77 -10.67
CA ASP A 66 1.10 11.92 -11.57
C ASP A 66 -0.08 12.90 -11.77
N THR A 67 -1.22 12.77 -11.09
CA THR A 67 -2.29 13.79 -11.25
C THR A 67 -1.98 15.10 -10.54
N GLU A 68 -1.14 15.11 -9.49
CA GLU A 68 -0.98 16.31 -8.63
C GLU A 68 0.43 16.93 -8.65
N ASN A 69 1.47 16.23 -9.09
CA ASN A 69 2.86 16.74 -9.00
C ASN A 69 3.36 17.47 -10.27
N ARG A 70 2.50 17.68 -11.27
CA ARG A 70 2.89 18.31 -12.56
C ARG A 70 3.07 19.84 -12.48
N THR A 71 2.72 20.47 -11.36
CA THR A 71 2.76 21.93 -11.18
C THR A 71 3.94 22.47 -10.37
N ARG A 72 4.87 21.62 -9.87
CA ARG A 72 5.97 22.08 -9.00
C ARG A 72 7.39 21.87 -9.52
N LYS A 73 7.56 21.58 -10.81
CA LYS A 73 8.86 21.59 -11.51
C LYS A 73 8.78 22.40 -12.81
N MET A 74 8.39 23.66 -12.70
CA MET A 74 8.66 24.68 -13.71
C MET A 74 9.05 25.96 -12.96
N SER A 75 10.29 26.02 -12.48
CA SER A 75 10.95 27.24 -12.04
C SER A 75 12.42 27.10 -12.37
#